data_AF-A0A2U9SS16-F1
#
_entry.id   AF-A0A2U9SS16-F1
#
_cell.length_a   1.000
_cell.length_b   1.000
_cell.length_c   1.000
_cell.angle_alpha   90.00
_cell.angle_beta   90.00
_cell.angle_gamma   90.00
#
_symmetry.space_group_name_H-M   'P 1'
#
loop_
_entity.id
_entity.type
_entity.pdbx_description
1 polymer ?
#
loop_
_entity_poly.entity_id
_entity_poly.type
_entity_poly.pdbx_seq_one_letter_code
_entity_poly.pdbx_strand_id
1 'polypeptide(L)' 'MVLETLRKGVIVNEPEPDMRASGLRCVMERYVSGVNVGMAVLVDHPAPHLTVITGMEVTKR' A
#
# COMPACT_ATOMS: atom_id res chain seq x y z
N MET A 1 11.07 -1.41 -7.93
CA MET A 1 10.24 -0.29 -7.44
C MET A 1 9.01 -0.77 -6.68
N VAL A 2 7.85 -1.05 -7.31
CA VAL A 2 6.61 -1.46 -6.59
C VAL A 2 6.81 -2.67 -5.66
N LEU A 3 7.32 -3.79 -6.17
CA LEU A 3 7.57 -4.99 -5.34
C LEU A 3 8.61 -4.74 -4.24
N GLU A 4 9.56 -3.84 -4.47
CA GLU A 4 10.54 -3.46 -3.44
C GLU A 4 9.93 -2.54 -2.38
N THR A 5 9.02 -1.65 -2.76
CA THR A 5 8.22 -0.84 -1.84
C THR A 5 7.30 -1.72 -1.00
N LEU A 6 6.70 -2.76 -1.56
CA LEU A 6 5.93 -3.74 -0.79
C LEU A 6 6.80 -4.55 0.18
N ARG A 7 8.01 -4.93 -0.24
CA ARG A 7 8.92 -5.76 0.59
C ARG A 7 9.69 -4.98 1.65
N LYS A 8 10.01 -3.72 1.38
CA LYS A 8 10.96 -2.93 2.18
C LYS A 8 10.47 -1.50 2.47
N GLY A 9 9.26 -1.13 2.06
CA GLY A 9 8.68 0.18 2.36
C GLY A 9 8.23 0.27 3.81
N VAL A 10 7.98 1.49 4.26
CA VAL A 10 7.47 1.77 5.61
C VAL A 10 6.02 2.23 5.48
N ILE A 11 5.17 1.78 6.40
CA ILE A 11 3.80 2.26 6.53
C ILE A 11 3.86 3.69 7.03
N VAL A 12 3.39 4.64 6.23
CA VAL A 12 3.37 6.07 6.60
C VAL A 12 2.03 6.47 7.21
N ASN A 13 0.95 5.80 6.79
CA ASN A 13 -0.40 5.99 7.33
C ASN A 13 -0.92 4.66 7.84
N GLU A 14 -1.48 4.65 9.05
CA GLU A 14 -2.10 3.46 9.63
C GLU A 14 -3.23 2.94 8.72
N PRO A 15 -3.50 1.62 8.71
CA PRO A 15 -4.60 1.06 7.94
C PRO A 15 -5.95 1.62 8.39
N GLU A 16 -6.66 2.28 7.49
CA GLU A 16 -8.00 2.86 7.73
C GLU A 16 -9.05 2.16 6.87
N PRO A 17 -10.32 2.03 7.31
CA PRO A 17 -11.38 1.50 6.48
C PRO A 17 -11.53 2.29 5.18
N ASP A 18 -11.51 1.59 4.03
CA ASP A 18 -11.73 2.24 2.74
C ASP A 18 -13.23 2.42 2.47
N MET A 19 -13.63 3.61 2.01
CA MET A 19 -15.05 3.90 1.72
C MET A 19 -15.54 3.26 0.42
N ARG A 20 -14.64 2.79 -0.46
CA ARG A 20 -14.95 2.24 -1.79
C ARG A 20 -14.72 0.74 -1.89
N ALA A 21 -13.92 0.14 -1.01
CA ALA A 21 -13.62 -1.29 -0.97
C ALA A 21 -13.88 -1.87 0.43
N SER A 22 -14.28 -3.13 0.53
CA SER A 22 -14.56 -3.86 1.78
C SER A 22 -13.30 -4.24 2.57
N GLY A 23 -12.35 -3.32 2.73
CA GLY A 23 -11.06 -3.60 3.32
C GLY A 23 -10.41 -2.41 4.02
N LEU A 24 -9.23 -2.66 4.58
CA LEU A 24 -8.39 -1.62 5.19
C LEU A 24 -7.41 -1.09 4.15
N ARG A 25 -7.35 0.22 3.96
CA ARG A 25 -6.37 0.89 3.12
C ARG A 25 -5.21 1.40 3.98
N CYS A 26 -3.98 1.06 3.62
CA CYS A 26 -2.79 1.73 4.13
C CYS A 26 -1.91 2.26 2.99
N VAL A 27 -0.95 3.12 3.32
CA VAL A 27 0.03 3.63 2.36
C VAL A 27 1.43 3.25 2.81
N MET A 28 2.15 2.53 1.96
CA MET A 28 3.58 2.23 2.11
C MET A 28 4.40 3.14 1.22
N GLU A 29 5.45 3.76 1.77
CA GLU A 29 6.36 4.59 0.97
C GLU A 29 7.79 4.03 1.00
N ARG A 30 8.51 4.19 -0.11
CA ARG A 30 9.95 3.90 -0.20
C ARG A 30 10.62 4.79 -1.24
N TYR A 31 11.78 5.33 -0.89
CA TYR A 31 12.67 5.98 -1.86
C TYR A 31 13.54 4.93 -2.55
N VAL A 32 13.44 4.84 -3.88
CA VAL A 32 14.20 3.89 -4.71
C VAL A 32 14.63 4.60 -5.98
N SER A 33 15.94 4.51 -6.31
CA SER A 33 16.50 5.02 -7.56
C SER A 33 16.16 6.48 -7.89
N GLY A 34 16.15 7.36 -6.89
CA GLY A 34 15.87 8.78 -7.11
C GLY A 34 14.39 9.17 -6.99
N VAL A 35 13.49 8.21 -6.80
CA VAL A 35 12.03 8.42 -6.83
C VAL A 35 11.38 8.00 -5.52
N ASN A 36 10.46 8.83 -5.00
CA ASN A 36 9.58 8.45 -3.90
C ASN A 36 8.39 7.66 -4.44
N VAL A 37 8.32 6.38 -4.10
CA VAL A 37 7.23 5.49 -4.53
C VAL A 37 6.28 5.28 -3.37
N GLY A 38 5.05 5.77 -3.51
CA GLY A 38 3.93 5.45 -2.62
C GLY A 38 3.10 4.29 -3.18
N MET A 39 2.66 3.40 -2.29
CA MET A 39 1.80 2.25 -2.59
C MET A 39 0.60 2.26 -1.65
N ALA A 40 -0.60 2.41 -2.19
CA ALA A 40 -1.80 2.05 -1.44
C ALA A 40 -1.91 0.51 -1.38
N VAL A 41 -2.26 -0.04 -0.22
CA VAL A 41 -2.52 -1.47 -0.04
C VAL A 41 -3.91 -1.61 0.56
N LEU A 42 -4.77 -2.37 -0.09
CA LEU A 42 -6.08 -2.76 0.42
C LEU A 42 -5.94 -4.15 1.04
N VAL A 43 -6.41 -4.33 2.27
CA VAL A 43 -6.43 -5.64 2.93
C VAL A 43 -7.89 -6.02 3.11
N ASP A 44 -8.33 -7.07 2.43
CA ASP A 44 -9.70 -7.57 2.54
C ASP A 44 -9.93 -8.12 3.96
N HIS A 45 -10.90 -7.57 4.67
CA HIS A 45 -11.24 -7.97 6.03
C HIS A 45 -12.73 -8.31 6.11
N PRO A 46 -13.13 -9.46 6.69
CA PRO A 46 -12.33 -10.45 7.41
C PRO A 46 -11.94 -11.65 6.50
N ALA A 47 -10.83 -11.56 5.75
CA ALA A 47 -10.32 -12.69 4.96
C ALA A 47 -8.95 -13.16 5.49
N PRO A 48 -8.91 -14.08 6.48
CA PRO A 48 -7.66 -14.48 7.16
C PRO A 48 -6.68 -15.29 6.30
N HIS A 49 -7.09 -15.75 5.11
CA HIS A 49 -6.28 -16.64 4.26
C HIS A 49 -5.90 -16.03 2.89
N LEU A 50 -6.33 -14.80 2.61
CA LEU A 50 -6.07 -14.17 1.32
C LEU A 50 -5.80 -12.67 1.49
N THR A 51 -4.53 -12.29 1.34
CA THR A 51 -4.12 -10.89 1.29
C THR A 51 -4.00 -10.47 -0.19
N VAL A 52 -5.02 -9.79 -0.70
CA VAL A 52 -4.99 -9.21 -2.07
C VAL A 52 -4.36 -7.82 -2.00
N ILE A 53 -3.17 -7.64 -2.58
CA ILE A 53 -2.49 -6.33 -2.57
C ILE A 53 -2.66 -5.66 -3.93
N THR A 54 -3.45 -4.59 -3.99
CA THR A 54 -3.57 -3.73 -5.17
C THR A 54 -2.63 -2.54 -5.06
N GLY A 55 -1.46 -2.60 -5.71
CA GLY A 55 -0.50 -1.50 -5.73
C GLY A 55 -0.77 -0.50 -6.87
N MET A 56 -0.87 0.78 -6.55
CA MET A 56 -0.90 1.89 -7.51
C MET A 56 0.19 2.91 -7.20
N GLU A 57 1.06 3.19 -8.17
CA GLU A 57 2.16 4.14 -7.99
C GLU A 57 1.61 5.54 -7.79
N VAL A 58 1.93 6.14 -6.64
CA VAL A 58 1.57 7.53 -6.33
C VAL A 58 2.82 8.39 -6.49
N THR A 59 2.83 9.25 -7.51
CA THR A 59 3.87 10.25 -7.69
C THR A 59 3.53 11.47 -6.82
N LYS A 60 4.28 11.71 -5.74
CA LYS A 60 4.17 13.00 -5.02
C LYS A 60 4.70 14.09 -5.95
N ARG A 61 3.81 15.01 -6.35
CA ARG A 61 4.16 16.25 -7.06
C ARG A 61 4.92 17.21 -6.15
#